data_AF-A0A838G1B9-F1
#
_entry.id   AF-A0A838G1B9-F1
#
_cell.length_a   1.000
_cell.length_b   1.000
_cell.length_c   1.000
_cell.angle_alpha   90.00
_cell.angle_beta   90.00
_cell.angle_gamma   90.00
#
_symmetry.space_group_name_H-M   'P 1'
#
loop_
_entity.id
_entity.type
_entity.pdbx_description
1 polymer ?
#
loop_
_entity_poly.entity_id
_entity_poly.type
_entity_poly.pdbx_seq_one_letter_code
_entity_poly.pdbx_strand_id
1 'polypeptide(L)'
;MNAVDPQDVLTRTAALPEVVVRYDARADALVDLHVPQGNSPHPLIVLVHGGFWKQEYDRVHIRPMARALVDEGCVVAAMEYRRVGPGHPAGSGGPGGPGGPGGPRGPGGGWPTTG
;
A
#
# COMPACT_ATOMS: atom_id res chain seq x y z
N MET A 1 -6.64 -33.63 3.05
CA MET A 1 -6.47 -32.26 2.52
C MET A 1 -5.10 -31.79 2.99
N ASN A 2 -4.11 -31.66 2.10
CA ASN A 2 -2.85 -31.04 2.50
C ASN A 2 -3.13 -29.55 2.78
N ALA A 3 -2.76 -29.09 3.97
CA ALA A 3 -2.80 -27.67 4.28
C ALA A 3 -1.84 -26.93 3.34
N VAL A 4 -2.34 -25.92 2.65
CA VAL A 4 -1.51 -24.97 1.90
C VAL A 4 -0.79 -24.11 2.94
N ASP A 5 0.53 -23.95 2.81
CA ASP A 5 1.26 -22.98 3.64
C ASP A 5 0.84 -21.57 3.20
N PRO A 6 0.29 -20.73 4.11
CA PRO A 6 -0.06 -19.35 3.77
C PRO A 6 1.12 -18.53 3.23
N GLN A 7 2.36 -18.88 3.58
CA GLN A 7 3.56 -18.21 3.09
C GLN A 7 3.82 -18.47 1.59
N ASP A 8 3.35 -19.59 1.03
CA ASP A 8 3.53 -19.92 -0.39
C ASP A 8 2.83 -18.92 -1.32
N VAL A 9 1.74 -18.30 -0.87
CA VAL A 9 1.04 -17.26 -1.64
C VAL A 9 1.94 -16.05 -1.84
N LEU A 10 2.80 -15.75 -0.87
CA LEU A 10 3.64 -14.54 -0.83
C LEU A 10 4.86 -14.65 -1.76
N THR A 11 5.30 -15.87 -2.05
CA THR A 11 6.44 -16.16 -2.93
C THR A 11 6.02 -16.55 -4.34
N ARG A 12 4.72 -16.72 -4.58
CA ARG A 12 4.19 -17.09 -5.89
C ARG A 12 4.52 -16.02 -6.91
N THR A 13 5.21 -16.42 -7.97
CA THR A 13 5.44 -15.55 -9.11
C THR A 13 4.12 -15.28 -9.82
N ALA A 14 3.82 -14.01 -10.08
CA ALA A 14 2.66 -13.57 -10.83
C ALA A 14 3.10 -12.71 -12.03
N ALA A 15 2.22 -12.61 -13.02
CA ALA A 15 2.45 -11.77 -14.19
C ALA A 15 2.73 -10.32 -13.77
N LEU A 16 3.58 -9.65 -14.55
CA LEU A 16 3.81 -8.21 -14.42
C LEU A 16 2.52 -7.44 -14.73
N PRO A 17 2.36 -6.23 -14.17
CA PRO A 17 1.27 -5.34 -14.57
C PRO A 17 1.44 -4.89 -16.03
N GLU A 18 0.32 -4.58 -16.68
CA GLU A 18 0.32 -3.99 -18.02
C GLU A 18 0.86 -2.55 -17.98
N VAL A 19 0.59 -1.81 -16.89
CA VAL A 19 1.04 -0.42 -16.74
C VAL A 19 1.48 -0.16 -15.29
N VAL A 20 2.57 0.58 -15.13
CA VAL A 20 2.95 1.17 -13.83
C VAL A 20 2.77 2.68 -13.91
N VAL A 21 1.92 3.23 -13.05
CA VAL A 21 1.60 4.66 -13.00
C VAL A 21 2.24 5.29 -11.78
N ARG A 22 2.80 6.49 -11.93
CA ARG A 22 3.21 7.33 -10.81
C ARG A 22 2.13 8.36 -10.49
N TYR A 23 1.67 8.40 -9.24
CA TYR A 23 0.65 9.37 -8.81
C TYR A 23 1.25 10.60 -8.12
N ASP A 24 2.54 10.58 -7.81
CA ASP A 24 3.26 11.69 -7.18
C ASP A 24 4.77 11.60 -7.52
N ALA A 25 5.53 12.65 -7.19
CA ALA A 25 6.96 12.78 -7.49
C ALA A 25 7.87 11.88 -6.63
N ARG A 26 7.36 11.24 -5.58
CA ARG A 26 8.15 10.32 -4.72
C ARG A 26 8.36 8.95 -5.38
N ALA A 27 9.44 8.25 -5.00
CA ALA A 27 9.80 6.96 -5.61
C ALA A 27 8.79 5.84 -5.34
N ASP A 28 8.12 5.91 -4.19
CA ASP A 28 7.10 5.00 -3.66
C ASP A 28 5.67 5.48 -3.96
N ALA A 29 5.51 6.41 -4.90
CA ALA A 29 4.19 6.86 -5.35
C ALA A 29 3.76 6.12 -6.63
N LEU A 30 3.65 4.79 -6.55
CA LEU A 30 3.41 3.91 -7.69
C LEU A 30 2.05 3.20 -7.61
N VAL A 31 1.51 2.84 -8.77
CA VAL A 31 0.35 1.96 -8.93
C VAL A 31 0.68 0.96 -10.03
N ASP A 32 0.59 -0.33 -9.71
CA ASP A 32 0.58 -1.40 -10.71
C ASP A 32 -0.87 -1.58 -11.19
N LEU A 33 -1.14 -1.30 -12.46
CA LEU A 33 -2.43 -1.53 -13.11
C LEU A 33 -2.41 -2.87 -13.83
N HIS A 34 -3.28 -3.77 -13.38
CA HIS A 34 -3.56 -5.03 -14.04
C HIS A 34 -4.89 -4.96 -14.79
N VAL A 35 -4.85 -5.29 -16.08
CA VAL A 35 -5.97 -5.07 -17.01
C VAL A 35 -6.36 -6.39 -17.70
N PRO A 36 -7.63 -6.83 -17.63
CA PRO A 36 -8.10 -8.00 -18.37
C PRO A 36 -8.05 -7.74 -19.88
N GLN A 37 -7.97 -8.80 -20.67
CA GLN A 37 -8.00 -8.68 -22.13
C GLN A 37 -9.42 -8.31 -22.61
N GLY A 38 -9.51 -7.48 -23.64
CA GLY A 38 -10.77 -7.04 -24.23
C GLY A 38 -11.17 -5.61 -23.85
N ASN A 39 -12.12 -5.04 -24.59
CA ASN A 39 -12.50 -3.62 -24.49
C ASN A 39 -13.88 -3.40 -23.83
N SER A 40 -14.37 -4.37 -23.05
CA SER A 40 -15.60 -4.20 -22.28
C SER A 40 -15.39 -3.29 -21.06
N PRO A 41 -16.45 -2.66 -20.53
CA PRO A 41 -16.38 -2.05 -19.21
C PRO A 41 -16.06 -3.09 -18.14
N HIS A 42 -15.08 -2.80 -17.28
CA HIS A 42 -14.67 -3.66 -16.17
C HIS A 42 -14.80 -2.89 -14.85
N PRO A 43 -15.23 -3.55 -13.74
CA PRO A 43 -15.16 -2.93 -12.43
C PRO A 43 -13.70 -2.70 -12.02
N LEU A 44 -13.45 -1.59 -11.31
CA LEU A 44 -12.15 -1.27 -10.74
C LEU A 44 -12.08 -1.71 -9.29
N ILE A 45 -11.04 -2.46 -8.95
CA ILE A 45 -10.66 -2.79 -7.57
C ILE A 45 -9.35 -2.09 -7.23
N VAL A 46 -9.34 -1.35 -6.13
CA VAL A 46 -8.11 -0.76 -5.58
C VAL A 46 -7.60 -1.65 -4.46
N LEU A 47 -6.39 -2.18 -4.61
CA LEU A 47 -5.73 -2.99 -3.61
C LEU A 47 -4.65 -2.19 -2.88
N VAL A 48 -4.69 -2.28 -1.55
CA VAL A 48 -3.68 -1.70 -0.65
C VAL A 48 -3.07 -2.85 0.13
N HIS A 49 -1.77 -3.08 -0.03
CA HIS A 49 -1.09 -4.19 0.63
C HIS A 49 -0.92 -3.94 2.14
N GLY A 50 -0.87 -5.01 2.92
CA GLY A 50 -0.52 -4.99 4.34
C GLY A 50 1.00 -4.99 4.58
N GLY A 51 1.44 -5.47 5.75
CA GLY A 51 2.87 -5.62 6.07
C GLY A 51 3.38 -4.68 7.16
N PHE A 52 2.50 -4.17 8.03
CA PHE A 52 2.88 -3.30 9.16
C PHE A 52 3.73 -2.09 8.75
N TRP A 53 3.47 -1.52 7.55
CA TRP A 53 4.21 -0.38 6.99
C TRP A 53 5.73 -0.60 6.85
N LYS A 54 6.20 -1.86 6.89
CA LYS A 54 7.62 -2.19 6.74
C LYS A 54 8.04 -2.11 5.28
N GLN A 55 9.26 -1.63 5.03
CA GLN A 55 9.84 -1.49 3.68
C GLN A 55 9.99 -2.82 2.91
N GLU A 56 10.02 -3.95 3.61
CA GLU A 56 10.14 -5.30 3.02
C GLU A 56 8.89 -5.71 2.22
N TYR A 57 7.72 -5.16 2.56
CA TYR A 57 6.47 -5.49 1.88
C TYR A 57 6.05 -4.34 0.97
N ASP A 58 6.01 -4.62 -0.32
CA ASP A 58 5.58 -3.69 -1.36
C ASP A 58 4.41 -4.29 -2.15
N ARG A 59 3.92 -3.55 -3.16
CA ARG A 59 2.83 -4.02 -4.02
C ARG A 59 3.11 -5.33 -4.79
N VAL A 60 4.36 -5.77 -4.93
CA VAL A 60 4.71 -7.01 -5.65
C VAL A 60 4.11 -8.23 -4.95
N HIS A 61 4.08 -8.19 -3.61
CA HIS A 61 3.57 -9.25 -2.76
C HIS A 61 2.10 -9.62 -3.04
N ILE A 62 1.28 -8.66 -3.47
CA ILE A 62 -0.15 -8.88 -3.73
C ILE A 62 -0.46 -9.17 -5.21
N ARG A 63 0.56 -9.28 -6.08
CA ARG A 63 0.35 -9.56 -7.51
C ARG A 63 -0.39 -10.87 -7.79
N PRO A 64 -0.17 -11.98 -7.06
CA PRO A 64 -0.96 -13.20 -7.27
C PRO A 64 -2.46 -12.96 -7.06
N MET A 65 -2.83 -12.16 -6.05
CA MET A 65 -4.22 -11.79 -5.79
C MET A 65 -4.76 -10.85 -6.88
N ALA A 66 -3.97 -9.85 -7.30
CA ALA A 66 -4.33 -8.97 -8.41
C ALA A 66 -4.61 -9.77 -9.69
N ARG A 67 -3.77 -10.77 -9.99
CA ARG A 67 -3.96 -11.62 -11.17
C ARG A 67 -5.24 -12.45 -11.09
N ALA A 68 -5.52 -13.05 -9.93
CA ALA A 68 -6.76 -13.80 -9.74
C ALA A 68 -8.01 -12.92 -9.98
N LEU A 69 -8.01 -11.69 -9.49
CA LEU A 69 -9.13 -10.74 -9.72
C LEU A 69 -9.25 -10.30 -11.19
N VAL A 70 -8.14 -10.22 -11.92
CA VAL A 70 -8.14 -9.93 -13.36
C VAL A 70 -8.74 -11.10 -14.14
N ASP A 71 -8.43 -12.33 -13.74
CA ASP A 71 -9.01 -13.53 -14.35
C ASP A 71 -10.54 -13.62 -14.11
N GLU A 72 -11.05 -12.96 -13.06
CA GLU A 72 -12.48 -12.73 -12.79
C GLU A 72 -13.07 -11.49 -13.51
N GLY A 73 -12.29 -10.85 -14.40
CA GLY A 73 -12.75 -9.74 -15.24
C GLY A 73 -12.73 -8.36 -14.58
N CYS A 74 -11.96 -8.16 -13.51
CA CYS A 74 -11.78 -6.85 -12.87
C CYS A 74 -10.50 -6.15 -13.37
N VAL A 75 -10.54 -4.82 -13.48
CA VAL A 75 -9.31 -4.01 -13.50
C VAL A 75 -8.83 -3.86 -12.06
N VAL A 76 -7.52 -4.05 -11.82
CA VAL A 76 -6.95 -3.98 -10.47
C VAL A 76 -5.85 -2.93 -10.41
N ALA A 77 -6.00 -1.96 -9.52
CA ALA A 77 -4.99 -0.98 -9.18
C ALA A 77 -4.32 -1.35 -7.85
N ALA A 78 -3.12 -1.95 -7.91
CA ALA A 78 -2.32 -2.29 -6.74
C ALA A 78 -1.42 -1.11 -6.35
N MET A 79 -1.75 -0.46 -5.24
CA MET A 79 -1.14 0.78 -4.79
C MET A 79 0.14 0.55 -4.00
N GLU A 80 1.14 1.37 -4.27
CA GLU A 80 2.26 1.64 -3.37
C GLU A 80 2.00 2.90 -2.55
N TYR A 81 2.51 2.90 -1.33
CA TYR A 81 2.39 4.02 -0.42
C TYR A 81 3.63 4.19 0.46
N ARG A 82 3.64 5.33 1.14
CA ARG A 82 4.73 5.70 2.04
C ARG A 82 4.79 4.80 3.27
N ARG A 83 5.97 4.24 3.52
CA ARG A 83 6.28 3.31 4.61
C ARG A 83 7.20 3.93 5.65
N VAL A 84 7.31 3.30 6.82
CA VAL A 84 8.19 3.74 7.91
C VAL A 84 9.54 3.00 7.87
N GLY A 85 10.65 3.68 8.15
CA GLY A 85 11.98 3.07 8.16
C GLY A 85 13.15 4.07 8.04
N PRO A 86 14.41 3.62 8.14
CA PRO A 86 15.59 4.48 8.01
C PRO A 86 15.55 5.22 6.66
N GLY A 87 15.64 6.56 6.70
CA GLY A 87 15.48 7.41 5.50
C GLY A 87 14.09 8.04 5.34
N HIS A 88 13.17 7.79 6.26
CA HIS A 88 11.91 8.52 6.35
C HIS A 88 11.77 9.13 7.76
N PRO A 89 11.76 10.46 7.91
CA PRO A 89 11.49 11.06 9.22
C PRO A 89 10.13 10.55 9.72
N ALA A 90 10.12 10.01 10.93
CA ALA A 90 8.89 9.60 11.59
C ALA A 90 7.96 10.82 11.68
N GLY A 91 6.87 10.82 10.93
CA GLY A 91 5.96 11.97 10.95
C GLY A 91 4.92 11.98 9.84
N SER A 92 3.88 11.15 9.97
CA SER A 92 2.51 11.59 9.60
C SER A 92 1.42 10.71 10.25
N GLY A 93 1.64 10.26 11.48
CA GLY A 93 0.68 9.49 12.26
C GLY A 93 0.11 10.26 13.46
N GLY A 94 -0.44 11.47 13.22
CA GLY A 94 -1.42 12.23 14.04
C GLY A 94 -1.02 12.83 15.41
N PRO A 95 -1.65 13.95 15.86
CA PRO A 95 -2.17 15.11 15.14
C PRO A 95 -1.25 16.33 15.40
N GLY A 96 -0.61 16.84 14.36
CA GLY A 96 0.23 18.03 14.47
C GLY A 96 0.19 18.77 13.15
N GLY A 97 -0.71 19.76 13.06
CA GLY A 97 -0.65 20.77 12.02
C GLY A 97 0.72 21.49 12.04
N PRO A 98 1.09 22.14 10.93
CA PRO A 98 2.47 22.50 10.63
C PRO A 98 3.08 23.39 11.71
N GLY A 99 4.33 23.09 12.06
CA GLY A 99 5.12 23.88 13.00
C GLY A 99 5.20 25.35 12.58
N GLY A 100 4.59 26.22 13.38
CA GLY A 100 5.04 27.60 13.54
C GLY A 100 6.34 27.67 14.35
N PRO A 101 7.07 28.79 14.31
CA PRO A 101 8.40 28.89 14.92
C PRO A 101 8.32 28.74 16.44
N GLY A 102 9.38 28.16 17.01
CA GLY A 102 9.43 27.59 18.36
C GLY A 102 9.00 28.52 19.50
N GLY A 103 8.20 27.96 20.40
CA GLY A 103 7.97 28.44 21.76
C GLY A 103 8.32 27.35 22.78
N PRO A 104 8.70 27.71 24.02
CA PRO A 104 9.28 26.76 24.98
C PRO A 104 8.25 25.72 25.44
N ARG A 105 8.69 24.46 25.53
CA ARG A 105 7.88 23.34 26.05
C ARG A 105 7.77 23.42 27.57
N GLY A 106 6.57 23.62 28.10
CA GLY A 106 6.24 23.37 29.52
C GLY A 106 5.92 21.88 29.77
N PRO A 107 6.02 21.38 31.02
CA PRO A 107 5.82 19.97 31.33
C PRO A 107 4.36 19.67 31.71
N GLY A 108 3.81 18.58 31.16
CA GLY A 108 2.63 17.91 31.68
C GLY A 108 1.42 17.86 30.74
N GLY A 109 0.87 16.66 30.54
CA GLY A 109 -0.43 16.46 29.89
C GLY A 109 -0.58 15.05 29.31
N GLY A 110 -1.28 14.17 30.04
CA GLY A 110 -1.60 12.80 29.63
C GLY A 110 -2.62 12.71 28.48
N TRP A 111 -2.70 11.52 27.88
CA TRP A 111 -3.59 11.21 26.76
C TRP A 111 -5.08 11.20 27.18
N PRO A 112 -6.00 11.77 26.40
CA PRO A 112 -7.42 11.68 26.71
C PRO A 112 -7.96 10.28 26.40
N THR A 113 -8.65 9.68 27.37
CA THR A 113 -9.54 8.53 27.17
C THR A 113 -10.87 9.04 26.63
N THR A 114 -11.30 8.56 25.47
CA THR A 114 -12.63 8.84 24.91
C THR A 114 -13.71 8.06 25.65
N GLY A 115 -14.79 8.77 26.01
CA GLY A 115 -16.13 8.22 26.25
C GLY A 115 -17.07 8.63 25.13
#